data_AF-A0A3D0Z1E0-F1
#
_entry.id   AF-A0A3D0Z1E0-F1
#
_cell.length_a   1.000
_cell.length_b   1.000
_cell.length_c   1.000
_cell.angle_alpha   90.00
_cell.angle_beta   90.00
_cell.angle_gamma   90.00
#
_symmetry.space_group_name_H-M   'P 1'
#
loop_
_entity.id
_entity.type
_entity.pdbx_description
1 polymer ?
#
loop_
_entity_poly.entity_id
_entity_poly.type
_entity_poly.pdbx_seq_one_letter_code
_entity_poly.pdbx_strand_id
1 'polypeptide(L)'
;MRQVFKHLGCLVTLGEFGEGPARGPITDLATVIDGFLVVEDGLIHQVGSMADYDPAGEAGATEVRALPGGLVTPGLIDSHTHTVFAGWRADEFARRLQGASYQEIMAGGGGILRTVAATRAASEEELFELGMNRLDQMLRRGVTTVEIKS
;
A
#
# COMPACT_ATOMS: atom_id res chain seq x y z
N MET A 1 -6.30 -6.27 22.62
CA MET A 1 -7.59 -5.75 22.10
C MET A 1 -8.03 -6.61 20.94
N ARG A 2 -9.19 -7.27 21.09
CA ARG A 2 -9.73 -8.26 20.13
C ARG A 2 -10.79 -7.60 19.24
N GLN A 3 -10.68 -7.78 17.93
CA GLN A 3 -11.63 -7.28 16.93
C GLN A 3 -12.07 -8.43 16.03
N VAL A 4 -13.33 -8.45 15.64
CA VAL A 4 -13.91 -9.52 14.82
C VAL A 4 -14.61 -8.91 13.62
N PHE A 5 -14.25 -9.38 12.43
CA PHE A 5 -14.90 -9.06 11.18
C PHE A 5 -15.50 -10.34 10.60
N LYS A 6 -16.79 -10.32 10.30
CA LYS A 6 -17.55 -11.50 9.85
C LYS A 6 -18.34 -11.22 8.58
N HIS A 7 -18.81 -12.28 7.95
CA HIS A 7 -19.53 -12.21 6.68
C HIS A 7 -18.80 -11.38 5.63
N LEU A 8 -17.48 -11.52 5.54
CA LEU A 8 -16.65 -10.89 4.53
C LEU A 8 -17.00 -11.52 3.19
N GLY A 9 -17.60 -10.76 2.26
CA GLY A 9 -18.08 -11.31 0.99
C GLY A 9 -17.02 -12.11 0.24
N CYS A 10 -15.79 -11.58 0.20
CA CYS A 10 -14.61 -12.23 -0.35
C CYS A 10 -13.39 -11.83 0.48
N LEU A 11 -12.73 -12.80 1.13
CA LEU A 11 -11.50 -12.61 1.88
C LEU A 11 -10.33 -13.23 1.11
N VAL A 12 -9.33 -12.42 0.75
CA VAL A 12 -8.10 -12.88 0.11
C VAL A 12 -7.03 -13.05 1.18
N THR A 13 -6.50 -14.26 1.33
CA THR A 13 -5.47 -14.55 2.36
C THR A 13 -4.06 -14.65 1.79
N LEU A 14 -3.94 -14.73 0.45
CA LEU A 14 -2.70 -15.04 -0.26
C LEU A 14 -2.12 -16.43 0.03
N GLY A 15 -2.76 -17.24 0.89
CA GLY A 15 -2.40 -18.63 1.13
C GLY A 15 -0.97 -18.83 1.64
N GLU A 16 -0.51 -20.08 1.63
CA GLU A 16 0.90 -20.41 1.86
C GLU A 16 1.60 -20.60 0.51
N PHE A 17 2.36 -19.59 0.07
CA PHE A 17 3.22 -19.72 -1.12
C PHE A 17 4.57 -20.38 -0.77
N GLY A 18 4.56 -21.52 -0.05
CA GLY A 18 5.78 -22.21 0.38
C GLY A 18 6.81 -21.30 1.08
N GLU A 19 8.08 -21.67 1.05
CA GLU A 19 9.17 -20.79 1.49
C GLU A 19 9.59 -19.84 0.36
N GLY A 20 9.34 -18.53 0.55
CA GLY A 20 9.84 -17.47 -0.32
C GLY A 20 8.78 -16.83 -1.24
N PRO A 21 9.21 -15.99 -2.20
CA PRO A 21 8.27 -15.27 -3.07
C PRO A 21 7.58 -16.22 -4.05
N ALA A 22 6.29 -15.98 -4.32
CA ALA A 22 5.57 -16.65 -5.39
C ALA A 22 6.28 -16.46 -6.75
N ARG A 23 6.42 -17.53 -7.53
CA ARG A 23 7.08 -17.53 -8.84
C ARG A 23 6.17 -18.16 -9.90
N GLY A 24 6.25 -17.65 -11.12
CA GLY A 24 5.40 -18.09 -12.23
C GLY A 24 4.00 -17.45 -12.16
N PRO A 25 3.05 -17.92 -13.00
CA PRO A 25 1.69 -17.41 -12.99
C PRO A 25 1.01 -17.64 -11.64
N ILE A 26 0.49 -16.57 -11.04
CA ILE A 26 -0.35 -16.66 -9.84
C ILE A 26 -1.77 -16.93 -10.30
N THR A 27 -2.26 -18.15 -10.11
CA THR A 27 -3.61 -18.58 -10.53
C THR A 27 -4.58 -18.74 -9.37
N ASP A 28 -4.07 -18.73 -8.13
CA ASP A 28 -4.86 -18.84 -6.91
C ASP A 28 -4.34 -17.83 -5.88
N LEU A 29 -5.26 -17.13 -5.22
CA LEU A 29 -4.99 -16.13 -4.19
C LEU A 29 -5.48 -16.60 -2.81
N ALA A 30 -5.90 -17.87 -2.69
CA ALA A 30 -6.49 -18.46 -1.49
C ALA A 30 -7.67 -17.60 -0.98
N THR A 31 -8.66 -17.47 -1.85
CA THR A 31 -9.88 -16.71 -1.60
C THR A 31 -10.88 -17.53 -0.78
N VAL A 32 -11.45 -16.90 0.25
CA VAL A 32 -12.54 -17.45 1.06
C VAL A 32 -13.81 -16.64 0.81
N ILE A 33 -14.87 -17.31 0.36
CA ILE A 33 -16.19 -16.70 0.19
C ILE A 33 -16.94 -16.79 1.53
N ASP A 34 -17.61 -15.69 1.89
CA ASP A 34 -18.29 -15.54 3.20
C ASP A 34 -17.33 -15.90 4.35
N GLY A 35 -16.27 -15.08 4.50
CA GLY A 35 -15.18 -15.32 5.44
C GLY A 35 -15.31 -14.55 6.76
N PHE A 36 -14.41 -14.85 7.69
CA PHE A 36 -14.19 -14.08 8.91
C PHE A 36 -12.71 -13.82 9.15
N LEU A 37 -12.43 -12.79 9.95
CA LEU A 37 -11.12 -12.36 10.41
C LEU A 37 -11.21 -11.96 11.89
N VAL A 38 -10.41 -12.59 12.73
CA VAL A 38 -10.20 -12.22 14.13
C VAL A 38 -8.83 -11.59 14.27
N VAL A 39 -8.78 -10.38 14.79
CA VAL A 39 -7.55 -9.65 15.08
C VAL A 39 -7.40 -9.54 16.59
N GLU A 40 -6.22 -9.88 17.11
CA GLU A 40 -5.89 -9.75 18.53
C GLU A 40 -4.54 -9.04 18.66
N ASP A 41 -4.52 -7.94 19.40
CA ASP A 41 -3.32 -7.13 19.64
C ASP A 41 -2.60 -6.68 18.36
N GLY A 42 -3.39 -6.36 17.33
CA GLY A 42 -2.88 -5.88 16.04
C GLY A 42 -2.40 -6.98 15.10
N LEU A 43 -2.51 -8.26 15.51
CA LEU A 43 -2.12 -9.42 14.71
C LEU A 43 -3.35 -10.21 14.28
N ILE A 44 -3.25 -10.86 13.13
CA ILE A 44 -4.27 -11.80 12.67
C ILE A 44 -4.20 -13.04 13.55
N HIS A 45 -5.23 -13.28 14.36
CA HIS A 45 -5.34 -14.43 15.25
C HIS A 45 -5.98 -15.63 14.54
N GLN A 46 -7.03 -15.38 13.75
CA GLN A 46 -7.76 -16.42 13.03
C GLN A 46 -8.39 -15.87 11.76
N VAL A 47 -8.40 -16.68 10.70
CA VAL A 47 -9.15 -16.43 9.46
C VAL A 47 -9.80 -17.73 9.00
N GLY A 48 -10.93 -17.65 8.32
CA GLY A 48 -11.61 -18.83 7.81
C GLY A 48 -12.94 -18.52 7.15
N SER A 49 -13.67 -19.57 6.77
CA SER A 49 -15.05 -19.44 6.28
C SER A 49 -16.02 -19.29 7.46
N MET A 50 -17.11 -18.56 7.26
CA MET A 50 -18.21 -18.49 8.21
C MET A 50 -18.83 -19.86 8.52
N ALA A 51 -18.66 -20.86 7.66
CA ALA A 51 -19.09 -22.23 7.93
C ALA A 51 -18.35 -22.86 9.14
N ASP A 52 -17.11 -22.42 9.37
CA ASP A 52 -16.23 -22.93 10.45
C ASP A 52 -16.16 -21.95 11.65
N TYR A 53 -16.96 -20.89 11.62
CA TYR A 53 -16.89 -19.83 12.62
C TYR A 53 -17.53 -20.23 13.95
N ASP A 54 -16.79 -20.08 15.04
CA ASP A 54 -17.29 -20.24 16.41
C ASP A 54 -17.67 -18.87 17.01
N PRO A 55 -18.97 -18.59 17.26
CA PRO A 55 -19.41 -17.35 17.88
C PRO A 55 -18.86 -17.11 19.29
N ALA A 56 -18.39 -18.15 19.99
CA ALA A 56 -17.72 -17.98 21.28
C ALA A 56 -16.45 -17.12 21.15
N GLY A 57 -15.86 -17.05 19.95
CA GLY A 57 -14.72 -16.18 19.63
C GLY A 57 -15.01 -14.67 19.70
N GLU A 58 -16.28 -14.25 19.82
CA GLU A 58 -16.67 -12.84 20.01
C GLU A 58 -16.54 -12.37 21.47
N ALA A 59 -16.38 -13.29 22.42
CA ALA A 59 -16.26 -12.95 23.83
C ALA A 59 -15.05 -12.03 24.07
N GLY A 60 -15.29 -10.85 24.67
CA GLY A 60 -14.25 -9.87 24.93
C GLY A 60 -13.77 -9.09 23.71
N ALA A 61 -14.43 -9.25 22.54
CA ALA A 61 -14.16 -8.41 21.39
C ALA A 61 -14.60 -6.96 21.67
N THR A 62 -13.71 -6.01 21.40
CA THR A 62 -14.00 -4.58 21.47
C THR A 62 -14.71 -4.07 20.23
N GLU A 63 -14.65 -4.82 19.14
CA GLU A 63 -15.40 -4.55 17.92
C GLU A 63 -15.85 -5.87 17.27
N VAL A 64 -17.10 -5.91 16.83
CA VAL A 64 -17.64 -6.96 15.98
C VAL A 64 -18.37 -6.31 14.82
N ARG A 65 -17.96 -6.60 13.58
CA ARG A 65 -18.52 -5.97 12.37
C ARG A 65 -18.80 -7.00 11.28
N ALA A 66 -19.99 -6.92 10.68
CA ALA A 66 -20.31 -7.68 9.46
C ALA A 66 -20.04 -6.83 8.20
N LEU A 67 -19.42 -7.41 7.17
CA LEU A 67 -19.10 -6.72 5.90
C LEU A 67 -19.59 -7.50 4.66
N PRO A 68 -20.90 -7.76 4.54
CA PRO A 68 -21.46 -8.57 3.46
C PRO A 68 -21.15 -7.95 2.10
N GLY A 69 -20.70 -8.79 1.16
CA GLY A 69 -20.33 -8.38 -0.20
C GLY A 69 -19.02 -7.58 -0.32
N GLY A 70 -18.35 -7.28 0.80
CA GLY A 70 -17.05 -6.61 0.80
C GLY A 70 -15.91 -7.52 0.34
N LEU A 71 -15.00 -6.97 -0.46
CA LEU A 71 -13.68 -7.56 -0.73
C LEU A 71 -12.70 -7.10 0.35
N VAL A 72 -12.08 -8.05 1.03
CA VAL A 72 -11.01 -7.80 2.01
C VAL A 72 -9.72 -8.43 1.51
N THR A 73 -8.66 -7.65 1.45
CA THR A 73 -7.32 -8.09 1.05
C THR A 73 -6.30 -7.70 2.12
N PRO A 74 -5.09 -8.27 2.10
CA PRO A 74 -3.98 -7.68 2.83
C PRO A 74 -3.74 -6.24 2.36
N GLY A 75 -3.12 -5.45 3.22
CA GLY A 75 -2.66 -4.13 2.84
C GLY A 75 -1.63 -4.23 1.71
N LEU A 76 -1.70 -3.29 0.76
CA LEU A 76 -0.82 -3.27 -0.39
C LEU A 76 0.62 -2.92 0.03
N ILE A 77 1.58 -3.47 -0.71
CA ILE A 77 3.00 -3.23 -0.53
C ILE A 77 3.51 -2.51 -1.78
N ASP A 78 4.08 -1.32 -1.61
CA ASP A 78 4.83 -0.63 -2.65
C ASP A 78 6.33 -0.79 -2.38
N SER A 79 6.98 -1.67 -3.14
CA SER A 79 8.35 -2.13 -2.87
C SER A 79 9.44 -1.26 -3.51
N HIS A 80 9.08 -0.19 -4.20
CA HIS A 80 10.05 0.71 -4.81
C HIS A 80 9.47 2.11 -4.97
N THR A 81 9.85 3.03 -4.08
CA THR A 81 9.50 4.45 -4.25
C THR A 81 10.70 5.38 -4.10
N HIS A 82 10.54 6.60 -4.63
CA HIS A 82 11.39 7.75 -4.32
C HIS A 82 10.49 8.87 -3.80
N THR A 83 9.83 8.63 -2.67
CA THR A 83 8.77 9.51 -2.14
C THR A 83 9.30 10.75 -1.42
N VAL A 84 10.57 10.75 -0.98
CA VAL A 84 11.21 11.89 -0.34
C VAL A 84 12.03 12.69 -1.36
N PHE A 85 11.46 13.80 -1.84
CA PHE A 85 12.11 14.75 -2.74
C PHE A 85 11.42 16.12 -2.68
N ALA A 86 12.16 17.17 -3.04
CA ALA A 86 11.60 18.51 -3.22
C ALA A 86 11.55 18.92 -4.71
N GLY A 87 10.80 19.98 -4.96
CA GLY A 87 10.54 20.49 -6.30
C GLY A 87 9.55 19.66 -7.11
N TRP A 88 9.33 20.09 -8.35
CA TRP A 88 8.37 19.50 -9.27
C TRP A 88 8.87 19.61 -10.70
N ARG A 89 8.47 18.67 -11.56
CA ARG A 89 8.93 18.57 -12.96
C ARG A 89 7.80 18.53 -13.98
N ALA A 90 6.61 19.07 -13.64
CA ALA A 90 5.50 19.11 -14.60
C ALA A 90 5.76 19.98 -15.82
N ASP A 91 6.60 21.00 -15.71
CA ASP A 91 7.03 21.81 -16.85
C ASP A 91 7.89 20.98 -17.83
N GLU A 92 8.76 20.10 -17.32
CA GLU A 92 9.47 19.15 -18.17
C GLU A 92 8.52 18.14 -18.83
N PHE A 93 7.50 17.68 -18.11
CA PHE A 93 6.45 16.84 -18.68
C PHE A 93 5.71 17.56 -19.83
N ALA A 94 5.34 18.83 -19.64
CA ALA A 94 4.72 19.65 -20.69
C ALA A 94 5.63 19.83 -21.91
N ARG A 95 6.93 20.06 -21.71
CA ARG A 95 7.92 20.15 -22.81
C ARG A 95 8.06 18.84 -23.57
N ARG A 96 8.02 17.68 -22.89
CA ARG A 96 8.03 16.37 -23.57
C ARG A 96 6.81 16.19 -24.46
N LEU A 97 5.63 16.62 -24.01
CA LEU A 97 4.41 16.59 -24.82
C LEU A 97 4.51 17.47 -26.07
N GLN A 98 5.33 18.52 -26.03
CA GLN A 98 5.62 19.39 -27.17
C GLN A 98 6.75 18.86 -28.08
N GLY A 99 7.29 17.67 -27.80
CA GLY A 99 8.31 17.02 -28.62
C GLY A 99 9.75 17.23 -28.16
N ALA A 100 10.00 17.91 -27.03
CA ALA A 100 11.36 18.03 -26.52
C ALA A 100 11.92 16.67 -26.10
N SER A 101 13.11 16.35 -26.58
CA SER A 101 13.86 15.16 -26.22
C SER A 101 14.35 15.23 -24.77
N TYR A 102 14.66 14.07 -24.21
CA TYR A 102 15.27 13.98 -22.88
C TYR A 102 16.58 14.78 -22.78
N GLN A 103 17.41 14.73 -23.83
CA GLN A 103 18.70 15.43 -23.88
C GLN A 103 18.54 16.94 -23.89
N GLU A 104 17.57 17.49 -24.63
CA GLU A 104 17.27 18.92 -24.67
C GLU A 104 16.73 19.44 -23.32
N ILE A 105 15.95 18.62 -22.61
CA ILE A 105 15.47 18.95 -21.27
C ILE A 105 16.63 18.99 -20.27
N MET A 106 17.51 17.99 -20.31
CA MET A 106 18.70 17.96 -19.46
C MET A 106 19.66 19.11 -19.75
N ALA A 107 19.92 19.42 -21.03
CA ALA A 107 20.78 20.54 -21.43
C ALA A 107 20.26 21.89 -20.90
N GLY A 108 18.94 22.03 -20.75
CA GLY A 108 18.30 23.18 -20.12
C GLY A 108 18.25 23.16 -18.59
N GLY A 109 19.03 22.29 -17.92
CA GLY A 109 19.06 22.18 -16.46
C GLY A 109 17.90 21.39 -15.84
N GLY A 110 17.12 20.67 -16.64
CA GLY A 110 16.08 19.76 -16.17
C GLY A 110 16.64 18.39 -15.77
N GLY A 111 15.77 17.37 -15.74
CA GLY A 111 16.20 16.01 -15.44
C GLY A 111 16.37 15.75 -13.93
N ILE A 112 17.09 14.67 -13.61
CA ILE A 112 17.34 14.28 -12.21
C ILE A 112 18.10 15.35 -11.43
N LEU A 113 19.01 16.07 -12.09
CA LEU A 113 19.85 17.09 -11.45
C LEU A 113 19.03 18.25 -10.90
N ARG A 114 17.89 18.58 -11.52
CA ARG A 114 16.94 19.57 -10.99
C ARG A 114 16.33 19.11 -9.68
N THR A 115 15.89 17.86 -9.59
CA THR A 115 15.35 17.29 -8.35
C THR A 115 16.45 17.20 -7.29
N VAL A 116 17.67 16.82 -7.65
CA VAL A 116 18.81 16.83 -6.72
C VAL A 116 19.06 18.24 -6.16
N ALA A 117 19.05 19.26 -7.01
CA ALA A 117 19.24 20.65 -6.58
C ALA A 117 18.11 21.12 -5.65
N ALA A 118 16.85 20.84 -6.01
CA ALA A 118 15.70 21.20 -5.18
C ALA A 118 15.72 20.47 -3.83
N THR A 119 15.95 19.16 -3.82
CA THR A 119 16.03 18.35 -2.59
C THR A 119 17.17 18.79 -1.68
N ARG A 120 18.33 19.23 -2.23
CA ARG A 120 19.44 19.78 -1.43
C ARG A 120 19.16 21.18 -0.87
N ALA A 121 18.30 21.94 -1.52
CA ALA A 121 17.95 23.30 -1.08
C ALA A 121 16.83 23.31 -0.03
N ALA A 122 16.00 22.26 0.00
CA ALA A 122 14.94 22.09 0.99
C ALA A 122 15.50 21.77 2.38
N SER A 123 14.78 22.19 3.42
CA SER A 123 15.11 21.78 4.79
C SER A 123 14.65 20.34 5.07
N GLU A 124 15.12 19.75 6.17
CA GLU A 124 14.67 18.44 6.62
C GLU A 124 13.16 18.44 6.91
N GLU A 125 12.65 19.49 7.54
CA GLU A 125 11.23 19.66 7.84
C GLU A 125 10.38 19.75 6.57
N GLU A 126 10.84 20.50 5.56
CA GLU A 126 10.15 20.58 4.27
C GLU A 126 10.08 19.20 3.59
N LEU A 127 11.19 18.46 3.59
CA LEU A 127 11.24 17.11 3.03
C LEU A 127 10.35 16.13 3.80
N PHE A 128 10.30 16.25 5.12
CA PHE A 128 9.41 15.47 5.97
C PHE A 128 7.94 15.74 5.62
N GLU A 129 7.51 17.01 5.57
CA GLU A 129 6.14 17.38 5.24
C GLU A 129 5.75 16.92 3.83
N LEU A 130 6.62 17.11 2.84
CA LEU A 130 6.38 16.65 1.47
C LEU A 130 6.28 15.12 1.39
N GLY A 131 7.17 14.40 2.09
CA GLY A 131 7.16 12.95 2.18
C GLY A 131 5.87 12.43 2.84
N MET A 132 5.52 12.96 4.00
CA MET A 132 4.32 12.59 4.75
C MET A 132 3.05 12.80 3.94
N ASN A 133 2.93 13.94 3.24
CA ASN A 133 1.80 14.19 2.37
C ASN A 133 1.66 13.12 1.27
N ARG A 134 2.77 12.66 0.68
CA ARG A 134 2.73 11.58 -0.33
C ARG A 134 2.39 10.23 0.30
N LEU A 135 2.93 9.92 1.47
CA LEU A 135 2.63 8.69 2.21
C LEU A 135 1.16 8.60 2.63
N ASP A 136 0.56 9.69 3.09
CA ASP A 136 -0.87 9.75 3.40
C ASP A 136 -1.74 9.45 2.18
N GLN A 137 -1.33 9.92 1.01
CA GLN A 137 -2.00 9.64 -0.26
C GLN A 137 -1.85 8.17 -0.67
N MET A 138 -0.75 7.51 -0.33
CA MET A 138 -0.56 6.08 -0.55
C MET A 138 -1.43 5.26 0.42
N LEU A 139 -1.47 5.63 1.69
CA LEU A 139 -2.28 4.98 2.72
C LEU A 139 -3.78 5.02 2.38
N ARG A 140 -4.29 6.17 1.90
CA ARG A 140 -5.69 6.31 1.43
C ARG A 140 -6.03 5.38 0.25
N ARG A 141 -5.04 4.87 -0.46
CA ARG A 141 -5.19 3.92 -1.58
C ARG A 141 -4.92 2.48 -1.17
N GLY A 142 -4.75 2.21 0.13
CA GLY A 142 -4.60 0.87 0.67
C GLY A 142 -3.15 0.37 0.80
N VAL A 143 -2.15 1.22 0.56
CA VAL A 143 -0.75 0.87 0.82
C VAL A 143 -0.49 0.94 2.32
N THR A 144 -0.09 -0.17 2.93
CA THR A 144 0.23 -0.25 4.36
C THR A 144 1.72 -0.40 4.62
N THR A 145 2.49 -0.81 3.60
CA THR A 145 3.93 -0.99 3.67
C THR A 145 4.57 -0.38 2.44
N VAL A 146 5.60 0.43 2.65
CA VAL A 146 6.31 1.11 1.56
C VAL A 146 7.81 1.04 1.79
N GLU A 147 8.55 0.84 0.70
CA GLU A 147 9.99 1.05 0.66
C GLU A 147 10.30 2.41 0.05
N ILE A 148 11.23 3.15 0.66
CA ILE A 148 11.66 4.47 0.22
C ILE A 148 13.15 4.40 -0.10
N LYS A 149 13.50 4.54 -1.38
CA LYS A 149 14.88 4.59 -1.85
C LYS A 149 15.46 5.98 -1.71
N SER A 150 16.77 6.00 -1.45
CA SER A 150 17.65 7.15 -1.66
C SER A 150 17.78 7.50 -3.13
#